data_AF-A0A2N5EUA5-F1
#
_entry.id   AF-A0A2N5EUA5-F1
#
_cell.length_a   1.000
_cell.length_b   1.000
_cell.length_c   1.000
_cell.angle_alpha   90.00
_cell.angle_beta   90.00
_cell.angle_gamma   90.00
#
_symmetry.space_group_name_H-M   'P 1'
#
loop_
_entity.id
_entity.type
_entity.pdbx_description
1 polymer ?
#
loop_
_entity_poly.entity_id
_entity_poly.type
_entity_poly.pdbx_seq_one_letter_code
_entity_poly.pdbx_strand_id
1 'polypeptide(L)' 'MNKPPQNSVQTPDYLKARKLHLNGIILTMANTKKLNSRANTASNVESLTIDAIKTELNFIDLQLKRRGG' A
#
# COMPACT_ATOMS: atom_id res chain seq x y z
N MET A 1 13.14 28.01 -19.00
CA MET A 1 12.12 26.94 -18.94
C MET A 1 12.19 26.31 -17.57
N ASN A 2 11.14 26.42 -16.75
CA ASN A 2 11.12 25.82 -15.42
C ASN A 2 10.68 24.35 -15.56
N LYS A 3 11.63 23.43 -15.33
CA LYS A 3 11.35 21.99 -15.29
C LYS A 3 10.28 21.73 -14.22
N PRO A 4 9.19 21.01 -14.51
CA PRO A 4 8.18 20.74 -13.50
C PRO A 4 8.83 19.97 -12.34
N PRO A 5 8.46 20.27 -11.08
CA PRO A 5 9.02 19.58 -9.94
C PRO A 5 8.74 18.09 -10.09
N GLN A 6 9.79 17.26 -9.94
CA GLN A 6 9.76 15.78 -10.12
C GLN A 6 8.79 15.05 -9.16
N ASN A 7 8.09 15.82 -8.33
CA ASN A 7 7.36 15.41 -7.15
C ASN A 7 5.85 15.68 -7.30
N SER A 8 5.42 16.35 -8.37
CA SER A 8 4.06 16.93 -8.49
C SER A 8 3.03 16.03 -9.16
N VAL A 9 3.46 14.94 -9.81
CA VAL A 9 2.55 13.98 -10.45
C VAL A 9 3.08 12.57 -10.22
N GLN A 10 2.50 11.83 -9.26
CA GLN A 10 2.58 10.37 -9.29
C GLN A 10 1.90 9.92 -10.57
N THR A 11 2.67 9.46 -11.55
CA THR A 11 2.16 8.97 -12.82
C THR A 11 1.28 7.75 -12.57
N PRO A 12 0.28 7.47 -13.44
CA PRO A 12 -0.51 6.24 -13.35
C PRO A 12 0.34 4.97 -13.22
N ASP A 13 1.48 4.91 -13.91
CA ASP A 13 2.42 3.78 -13.83
C ASP A 13 3.06 3.63 -12.45
N TYR A 14 3.46 4.74 -11.83
CA TYR A 14 3.95 4.70 -10.45
C TYR A 14 2.87 4.20 -9.49
N LEU A 15 1.63 4.69 -9.62
CA LEU A 15 0.51 4.27 -8.78
C LEU A 15 0.22 2.77 -8.95
N LYS A 16 0.25 2.25 -10.19
CA LYS A 16 0.12 0.81 -10.49
C LYS A 16 1.26 0.00 -9.86
N ALA A 17 2.50 0.44 -10.00
CA ALA A 17 3.66 -0.22 -9.41
C ALA A 17 3.62 -0.22 -7.87
N ARG A 18 3.24 0.91 -7.27
CA ARG A 18 3.08 1.03 -5.80
C ARG A 18 1.96 0.13 -5.29
N LYS A 19 0.82 0.09 -5.98
CA LYS A 19 -0.30 -0.81 -5.66
C LYS A 19 0.15 -2.28 -5.67
N LEU A 20 0.88 -2.69 -6.70
CA LEU A 20 1.41 -4.06 -6.82
C LEU A 20 2.37 -4.39 -5.67
N HIS A 21 3.29 -3.48 -5.35
CA HIS A 21 4.24 -3.67 -4.25
C HIS A 21 3.51 -3.81 -2.89
N LEU A 22 2.54 -2.95 -2.60
CA LEU A 22 1.75 -3.01 -1.37
C LEU A 22 0.91 -4.29 -1.27
N ASN A 23 0.35 -4.78 -2.38
CA ASN A 23 -0.32 -6.08 -2.44
C ASN A 23 0.62 -7.25 -2.11
N GLY A 24 1.90 -7.15 -2.51
CA GLY A 24 2.92 -8.12 -2.10
C GLY A 24 3.18 -8.08 -0.59
N ILE A 25 3.34 -6.88 -0.03
CA ILE A 25 3.62 -6.68 1.40
C ILE A 25 2.43 -7.15 2.26
N ILE A 26 1.19 -6.83 1.89
CA ILE A 26 0.03 -7.21 2.72
C ILE A 26 -0.14 -8.73 2.80
N LEU A 27 0.20 -9.47 1.72
CA LEU A 27 0.15 -10.93 1.71
C LEU A 27 1.18 -11.53 2.68
N THR A 28 2.42 -11.02 2.67
CA THR A 28 3.46 -11.49 3.60
C THR A 28 3.12 -11.15 5.04
N MET A 29 2.64 -9.92 5.30
CA MET A 29 2.21 -9.48 6.64
C MET A 29 1.03 -10.29 7.18
N ALA A 30 0.05 -10.62 6.34
CA ALA A 30 -1.09 -11.45 6.74
C ALA A 30 -0.65 -12.86 7.16
N ASN A 31 0.30 -13.45 6.44
CA ASN A 31 0.89 -14.74 6.80
C ASN A 31 1.66 -14.67 8.12
N THR A 32 2.50 -13.64 8.30
CA THR A 32 3.24 -13.42 9.56
C THR A 32 2.29 -13.24 10.73
N LYS A 33 1.27 -12.38 10.61
CA LYS A 33 0.26 -12.17 11.66
C LYS A 33 -0.48 -13.46 12.01
N LYS A 34 -0.78 -14.31 11.01
CA LYS A 34 -1.41 -15.62 11.25
C LYS A 34 -0.49 -16.55 12.05
N LEU A 35 0.80 -16.61 11.71
CA LEU A 35 1.79 -17.40 12.44
C LEU A 35 1.96 -16.89 13.88
N ASN A 36 2.07 -15.57 14.06
CA ASN A 36 2.17 -14.94 15.38
C ASN A 36 0.90 -15.13 16.22
N SER A 37 -0.28 -15.07 15.60
CA SER A 37 -1.54 -15.41 16.29
C SER A 37 -1.57 -16.86 16.76
N ARG A 38 -1.05 -17.81 15.97
CA ARG A 38 -0.92 -19.21 16.38
C ARG A 38 0.08 -19.37 17.54
N ALA A 39 1.13 -18.56 17.57
CA ALA A 39 2.12 -18.53 18.64
C ALA A 39 1.67 -17.71 19.86
N ASN A 40 0.46 -17.12 19.86
CA ASN A 40 -0.02 -16.16 20.87
C ASN A 40 0.91 -14.93 21.06
N THR A 41 1.60 -14.53 19.98
CA THR A 41 2.52 -13.39 19.92
C THR A 41 2.05 -12.31 18.94
N ALA A 42 0.80 -12.38 18.46
CA ALA A 42 0.24 -11.38 17.54
C ALA A 42 0.33 -9.98 18.17
N SER A 43 0.86 -9.03 17.40
CA SER A 43 1.12 -7.67 17.87
C SER A 43 0.11 -6.67 17.31
N ASN A 44 -0.27 -5.69 18.14
CA ASN A 44 -1.08 -4.54 17.71
C ASN A 44 -0.43 -3.77 16.56
N VAL A 45 0.91 -3.74 16.50
CA VAL A 45 1.67 -3.10 15.43
C VAL A 45 1.41 -3.77 14.07
N GLU A 46 1.27 -5.09 14.04
CA GLU A 46 1.00 -5.83 12.80
C GLU A 46 -0.38 -5.47 12.24
N SER A 47 -1.39 -5.40 13.12
CA SER A 47 -2.75 -5.00 12.74
C SER A 47 -2.77 -3.57 12.21
N LEU A 48 -2.14 -2.63 12.92
CA LEU A 48 -2.03 -1.23 12.48
C LEU A 48 -1.31 -1.10 11.14
N THR A 49 -0.25 -1.88 10.92
CA THR A 49 0.50 -1.88 9.67
C THR A 49 -0.36 -2.39 8.51
N ILE A 50 -1.11 -3.46 8.71
CA ILE A 50 -2.04 -3.99 7.70
C ILE A 50 -3.12 -2.95 7.36
N ASP A 51 -3.68 -2.28 8.35
CA ASP A 51 -4.75 -1.29 8.13
C ASP A 51 -4.23 -0.01 7.44
N ALA A 52 -3.00 0.41 7.76
CA ALA A 52 -2.33 1.50 7.05
C ALA A 52 -2.13 1.15 5.56
N ILE A 53 -1.67 -0.07 5.26
CA ILE A 53 -1.49 -0.52 3.86
C ILE A 53 -2.82 -0.57 3.12
N LYS A 54 -3.90 -1.09 3.74
CA LYS A 54 -5.24 -1.09 3.12
C LYS A 54 -5.72 0.33 2.82
N THR A 55 -5.46 1.26 3.72
CA THR A 55 -5.82 2.67 3.55
C THR A 55 -5.06 3.29 2.37
N GLU A 56 -3.77 3.02 2.25
CA GLU A 56 -2.95 3.47 1.10
C GLU A 56 -3.46 2.86 -0.23
N LEU A 57 -3.81 1.57 -0.24
CA LEU A 57 -4.39 0.90 -1.43
C LEU A 57 -5.71 1.57 -1.87
N ASN A 58 -6.61 1.84 -0.93
CA ASN A 58 -7.87 2.54 -1.20
C ASN A 58 -7.63 3.95 -1.78
N PHE A 59 -6.63 4.65 -1.24
CA PHE A 59 -6.25 5.97 -1.73
C PHE A 59 -5.67 5.92 -3.15
N ILE A 60 -4.83 4.93 -3.45
CA ILE A 60 -4.29 4.71 -4.81
C ILE A 60 -5.42 4.42 -5.80
N ASP A 61 -6.40 3.59 -5.42
CA ASP A 61 -7.54 3.29 -6.28
C ASP A 61 -8.40 4.51 -6.58
N LEU A 62 -8.60 5.39 -5.59
CA LEU A 62 -9.27 6.66 -5.81
C LEU A 62 -8.48 7.56 -6.77
N GLN A 63 -7.16 7.62 -6.65
CA GLN A 63 -6.30 8.40 -7.55
C GLN A 63 -6.31 7.85 -8.98
N LEU A 64 -6.21 6.53 -9.17
CA LEU A 64 -6.26 5.90 -10.49
C LEU A 64 -7.61 6.14 -11.18
N LYS A 65 -8.72 6.01 -10.45
CA LYS A 65 -10.07 6.32 -10.96
C LYS A 65 -10.19 7.78 -11.43
N ARG A 66 -9.67 8.74 -10.67
CA ARG A 66 -9.70 10.17 -11.02
C ARG A 66 -8.83 10.51 -12.24
N ARG A 67 -7.79 9.71 -12.51
CA ARG A 67 -6.84 9.94 -13.61
C ARG A 67 -7.13 9.15 -14.88
N GLY A 68 -8.23 8.38 -14.90
CA GLY A 68 -8.73 7.74 -16.13
C GLY A 68 -8.23 6.33 -16.42
N GLY A 69 -7.56 5.64 -15.48
CA GLY A 69 -7.24 4.20 -15.58
C GLY A 69 -6.21 3.79 -16.61
#